data_AF-A0A7V3RNE5-F1
#
_entry.id   AF-A0A7V3RNE5-F1
#
_cell.length_a   1.000
_cell.length_b   1.000
_cell.length_c   1.000
_cell.angle_alpha   90.00
_cell.angle_beta   90.00
_cell.angle_gamma   90.00
#
_symmetry.space_group_name_H-M   'P 1'
#
loop_
_entity.id
_entity.type
_entity.pdbx_description
1 polymer ?
#
loop_
_entity_poly.entity_id
_entity_poly.type
_entity_poly.pdbx_seq_one_letter_code
_entity_poly.pdbx_strand_id
1 'polypeptide(L)'
;MTPMPSRAVLDAYFLEARCKLLDLAAILDRIGRGAGSNEVEGDPRLACIRQALEVLRGESGGRAERIQRLFSLDYDPTWERPKPR
;
A
#
# COMPACT_ATOMS: atom_id res chain seq x y z
N MET A 1 -22.44 7.64 8.88
CA MET A 1 -21.49 8.46 9.66
C MET A 1 -21.14 9.68 8.83
N THR A 2 -21.16 10.88 9.42
CA THR A 2 -20.75 12.11 8.71
C THR A 2 -19.23 12.19 8.70
N PRO A 3 -18.58 12.36 7.54
CA PRO A 3 -17.12 12.49 7.48
C PRO A 3 -16.66 13.78 8.16
N MET A 4 -15.48 13.73 8.78
CA MET A 4 -14.84 14.90 9.39
C MET A 4 -14.53 15.97 8.33
N PRO A 5 -14.56 17.28 8.68
CA PRO A 5 -14.12 18.35 7.79
C PRO A 5 -12.67 18.16 7.35
N SER A 6 -12.35 18.47 6.08
CA SER A 6 -11.03 18.21 5.47
C SER A 6 -9.86 18.79 6.27
N ARG A 7 -10.00 20.01 6.81
CA ARG A 7 -8.97 20.64 7.63
C ARG A 7 -8.73 19.86 8.93
N ALA A 8 -9.80 19.45 9.61
CA ALA A 8 -9.69 18.68 10.85
C ALA A 8 -9.01 17.32 10.62
N VAL A 9 -9.28 16.68 9.47
CA VAL A 9 -8.57 15.44 9.08
C VAL A 9 -7.09 15.72 8.84
N LEU A 10 -6.76 16.76 8.07
CA LEU A 10 -5.36 17.10 7.79
C LEU A 10 -4.60 17.38 9.09
N ASP A 11 -5.15 18.21 9.97
CA ASP A 11 -4.50 18.57 11.24
C ASP A 11 -4.31 17.35 12.14
N ALA A 12 -5.30 16.45 12.21
CA ALA A 12 -5.21 15.23 13.02
C ALA A 12 -4.18 14.22 12.51
N TYR A 13 -4.02 14.07 11.18
CA TYR A 13 -3.26 12.98 10.58
C TYR A 13 -1.99 13.41 9.85
N PHE A 14 -1.67 14.71 9.78
CA PHE A 14 -0.50 15.21 9.04
C PHE A 14 0.81 14.56 9.49
N LEU A 15 1.08 14.54 10.80
CA LEU A 15 2.31 13.97 11.35
C LEU A 15 2.39 12.46 11.12
N GLU A 16 1.27 11.75 11.27
CA GLU A 16 1.19 10.32 10.99
C GLU A 16 1.47 10.02 9.50
N ALA A 17 0.84 10.76 8.59
CA ALA A 17 1.07 10.62 7.16
C ALA A 17 2.54 10.89 6.79
N ARG A 18 3.13 11.95 7.36
CA ARG A 18 4.55 12.28 7.17
C ARG A 18 5.47 11.16 7.66
N CYS A 19 5.21 10.58 8.83
CA CYS A 19 6.01 9.45 9.34
C CYS A 19 5.93 8.25 8.39
N LYS A 20 4.73 7.86 7.95
CA LYS A 20 4.57 6.73 7.01
C LYS A 20 5.30 6.95 5.68
N LEU A 21 5.29 8.18 5.16
CA LEU A 21 6.01 8.54 3.94
C LEU A 21 7.54 8.39 4.13
N LEU A 22 8.08 8.87 5.25
CA LEU A 22 9.51 8.74 5.57
C LEU A 22 9.92 7.28 5.77
N ASP A 23 9.11 6.49 6.47
CA ASP A 23 9.37 5.07 6.68
C ASP A 23 9.41 4.31 5.36
N LEU A 24 8.44 4.57 4.48
CA LEU A 24 8.37 3.92 3.17
C LEU A 24 9.54 4.33 2.27
N ALA A 25 9.91 5.61 2.25
CA ALA A 25 11.10 6.08 1.52
C ALA A 25 12.37 5.38 2.02
N ALA A 26 12.55 5.31 3.34
CA ALA A 26 13.71 4.65 3.95
C ALA A 26 13.74 3.13 3.67
N ILE A 27 12.59 2.46 3.53
CA ILE A 27 12.53 1.06 3.11
C ILE A 27 13.01 0.90 1.67
N LEU A 28 12.52 1.73 0.75
CA LEU A 28 12.91 1.68 -0.67
C LEU A 28 14.40 1.98 -0.85
N ASP A 29 14.93 2.95 -0.12
CA ASP A 29 16.37 3.25 -0.08
C ASP A 29 17.21 2.05 0.39
N ARG A 30 16.75 1.32 1.42
CA ARG A 30 17.45 0.13 1.91
C ARG A 30 17.44 -1.00 0.88
N ILE A 31 16.33 -1.18 0.16
CA ILE A 31 16.23 -2.14 -0.95
C ILE A 31 17.25 -1.77 -2.04
N GLY A 32 17.27 -0.51 -2.46
CA GLY A 32 18.19 -0.04 -3.52
C GLY A 32 19.68 -0.12 -3.14
N ARG A 33 20.02 -0.01 -1.86
CA ARG A 33 21.40 -0.14 -1.35
C ARG A 33 21.81 -1.57 -1.00
N GLY A 34 20.88 -2.53 -1.00
CA GLY A 34 21.17 -3.92 -0.66
C GLY A 34 22.11 -4.58 -1.67
N ALA A 35 23.00 -5.46 -1.21
CA ALA A 35 23.72 -6.34 -2.11
C ALA A 35 22.72 -7.22 -2.89
N GLY A 36 22.91 -7.35 -4.21
CA GLY A 36 21.95 -8.05 -5.06
C GLY A 36 20.68 -7.25 -5.37
N SER A 37 20.69 -5.91 -5.25
CA SER A 37 19.52 -5.07 -5.59
C SER A 37 18.97 -5.31 -7.00
N ASN A 38 19.81 -5.68 -7.97
CA ASN A 38 19.38 -6.06 -9.32
C ASN A 38 18.53 -7.35 -9.34
N GLU A 39 18.68 -8.24 -8.36
CA GLU A 39 17.94 -9.51 -8.27
C GLU A 39 16.50 -9.30 -7.79
N VAL A 40 16.26 -8.28 -6.96
CA VAL A 40 14.92 -7.94 -6.45
C VAL A 40 14.15 -7.03 -7.39
N GLU A 41 14.77 -6.54 -8.45
CA GLU A 41 14.17 -5.58 -9.38
C GLU A 41 13.03 -6.18 -10.21
N GLY A 42 13.06 -7.50 -10.42
CA GLY A 42 11.98 -8.29 -11.01
C GLY A 42 10.99 -8.87 -9.99
N ASP A 43 11.15 -8.61 -8.70
CA ASP A 43 10.27 -9.18 -7.67
C ASP A 43 8.86 -8.58 -7.77
N PRO A 44 7.80 -9.40 -7.90
CA PRO A 44 6.43 -8.90 -8.04
C PRO A 44 5.98 -8.07 -6.83
N ARG A 45 6.52 -8.32 -5.63
CA ARG A 45 6.19 -7.53 -4.43
C ARG A 45 6.68 -6.09 -4.56
N LEU A 46 7.87 -5.89 -5.13
CA LEU A 46 8.41 -4.55 -5.38
C LEU A 46 7.59 -3.83 -6.46
N ALA A 47 7.14 -4.55 -7.49
CA ALA A 47 6.20 -4.02 -8.48
C ALA A 47 4.88 -3.58 -7.84
N CYS A 48 4.28 -4.38 -6.96
CA CYS A 48 3.06 -4.01 -6.22
C CYS A 48 3.26 -2.75 -5.35
N ILE A 49 4.39 -2.62 -4.65
CA ILE A 49 4.72 -1.42 -3.86
C ILE A 49 4.78 -0.19 -4.75
N ARG A 50 5.47 -0.27 -5.91
CA ARG A 50 5.56 0.84 -6.88
C ARG A 50 4.17 1.23 -7.41
N GLN A 51 3.33 0.26 -7.75
CA GLN A 51 1.96 0.52 -8.18
C GLN A 51 1.09 1.13 -7.07
N ALA A 52 1.29 0.74 -5.81
CA ALA A 52 0.59 1.32 -4.68
C ALA A 52 0.92 2.80 -4.48
N LEU A 53 2.18 3.21 -4.70
CA LEU A 53 2.59 4.63 -4.69
C LEU A 53 1.88 5.44 -5.78
N GLU A 54 1.70 4.86 -6.96
CA GLU A 54 0.95 5.47 -8.06
C GLU A 54 -0.54 5.65 -7.70
N VAL A 55 -1.15 4.67 -7.02
CA VAL A 55 -2.51 4.80 -6.47
C VAL A 55 -2.60 5.90 -5.42
N LEU A 56 -1.58 6.05 -4.54
CA LEU A 56 -1.55 7.12 -3.55
C LEU A 56 -1.45 8.50 -4.19
N ARG A 57 -0.68 8.64 -5.28
CA ARG A 57 -0.51 9.89 -6.03
C ARG A 57 -1.79 10.34 -6.74
N GLY A 58 -2.64 9.41 -7.17
CA GLY A 58 -3.89 9.72 -7.86
C GLY A 58 -4.91 10.45 -6.98
N GLU A 59 -5.78 11.26 -7.61
CA GLU A 59 -6.80 12.07 -6.92
C GLU A 59 -8.12 11.31 -6.64
N SER A 60 -8.28 10.13 -7.22
CA SER A 60 -9.47 9.29 -7.03
C SER A 60 -9.64 8.82 -5.59
N GLY A 61 -10.90 8.74 -5.12
CA GLY A 61 -11.25 8.08 -3.87
C GLY A 61 -10.91 6.58 -3.84
N GLY A 62 -11.10 5.95 -2.67
CA GLY A 62 -10.91 4.49 -2.53
C GLY A 62 -9.46 4.02 -2.56
N ARG A 63 -8.48 4.87 -2.26
CA ARG A 63 -7.04 4.51 -2.28
C ARG A 63 -6.73 3.24 -1.49
N ALA A 64 -7.28 3.10 -0.28
CA ALA A 64 -7.04 1.94 0.57
C ALA A 64 -7.54 0.63 -0.09
N GLU A 65 -8.76 0.63 -0.62
CA GLU A 65 -9.33 -0.52 -1.33
C GLU A 65 -8.51 -0.88 -2.57
N ARG A 66 -8.13 0.13 -3.36
CA ARG A 66 -7.33 -0.09 -4.57
C ARG A 66 -5.96 -0.66 -4.25
N ILE A 67 -5.30 -0.15 -3.22
CA ILE A 67 -4.02 -0.69 -2.75
C ILE A 67 -4.21 -2.12 -2.24
N GLN A 68 -5.25 -2.39 -1.45
CA GLN A 68 -5.53 -3.74 -0.95
C GLN A 68 -5.70 -4.75 -2.09
N ARG A 69 -6.38 -4.37 -3.18
CA ARG A 69 -6.53 -5.24 -4.36
C ARG A 69 -5.20 -5.58 -5.03
N LEU A 70 -4.22 -4.66 -5.06
CA LEU A 70 -2.89 -4.94 -5.61
C LEU A 70 -2.12 -6.04 -4.86
N PHE A 71 -2.45 -6.26 -3.59
CA PHE A 71 -1.83 -7.28 -2.73
C PHE A 71 -2.74 -8.49 -2.49
N SER A 72 -3.94 -8.51 -3.07
CA SER A 72 -4.88 -9.62 -2.93
C SER A 72 -4.63 -10.66 -4.01
N LEU A 73 -4.89 -11.93 -3.69
CA LEU A 73 -5.03 -12.96 -4.72
C LEU A 73 -6.31 -12.71 -5.50
N ASP A 74 -6.34 -13.20 -6.74
CA ASP A 74 -7.57 -13.27 -7.51
C ASP A 74 -8.61 -14.11 -6.74
N TYR A 75 -9.86 -13.70 -6.88
CA TYR A 75 -10.95 -14.45 -6.30
C TYR A 75 -11.00 -15.85 -6.93
N ASP A 76 -10.85 -16.88 -6.10
CA ASP A 76 -11.02 -18.26 -6.49
C ASP A 76 -12.44 -18.74 -6.13
N PRO A 77 -13.34 -18.96 -7.12
CA PRO A 77 -14.70 -19.43 -6.86
C PRO A 77 -14.73 -20.85 -6.27
N THR A 78 -13.62 -21.59 -6.36
CA THR A 78 -13.47 -22.96 -5.87
C THR A 78 -12.74 -23.05 -4.52
N TRP A 79 -12.44 -21.90 -3.89
CA TRP A 79 -11.75 -21.85 -2.61
C TRP A 79 -12.43 -22.72 -1.54
N GLU A 80 -11.64 -23.54 -0.85
CA GLU A 80 -12.15 -24.51 0.13
C GLU A 80 -12.84 -23.77 1.28
N ARG A 81 -14.12 -24.10 1.50
CA ARG A 81 -14.92 -23.50 2.57
C ARG A 81 -14.63 -24.24 3.88
N PRO A 82 -14.12 -23.57 4.93
CA PRO A 82 -13.85 -24.24 6.19
C PRO A 82 -15.14 -24.82 6.76
N LYS A 83 -15.10 -26.10 7.15
CA LYS A 83 -16.23 -26.75 7.80
C LYS A 83 -16.38 -26.18 9.22
N PRO A 84 -17.61 -25.87 9.67
CA PRO A 84 -17.83 -25.47 11.05
C PRO A 84 -17.34 -26.58 11.99
N ARG A 85 -16.75 -26.17 13.12
CA ARG A 85 -16.29 -27.06 14.19
C ARG A 85 -17.47 -27.68 14.95
#